data_AF-A0A0C3IXL5-F1
#
_entry.id   AF-A0A0C3IXL5-F1
#
_cell.length_a   1.000
_cell.length_b   1.000
_cell.length_c   1.000
_cell.angle_alpha   90.00
_cell.angle_beta   90.00
_cell.angle_gamma   90.00
#
_symmetry.space_group_name_H-M   'P 1'
#
loop_
_entity.id
_entity.type
_entity.pdbx_description
1 polymer ?
#
loop_
_entity_poly.entity_id
_entity_poly.type
_entity_poly.pdbx_seq_one_letter_code
_entity_poly.pdbx_strand_id
1 'polypeptide(L)'
;TRKKAVVWTTEEEGVLLDFLASHLSQASDGNFKKATWNATAAHMAHNHPPGPDNSNKTAESCERKFKALKKSYYAVADLKSVASGFAYDDEHG
;
A
#
# COMPACT_ATOMS: atom_id res chain seq x y z
N THR A 1 -21.16 -5.53 16.82
CA THR A 1 -21.16 -4.34 15.92
C THR A 1 -20.06 -4.51 14.89
N ARG A 2 -20.39 -4.60 13.58
CA ARG A 2 -19.38 -4.75 12.51
C ARG A 2 -18.65 -3.41 12.32
N LYS A 3 -17.32 -3.38 12.49
CA LYS A 3 -16.52 -2.17 12.22
C LYS A 3 -16.67 -1.80 10.74
N LYS A 4 -16.98 -0.53 10.42
CA LYS A 4 -17.00 -0.02 9.04
C LYS A 4 -15.61 -0.24 8.41
N ALA A 5 -15.59 -0.77 7.19
CA ALA A 5 -14.35 -1.02 6.47
C ALA A 5 -13.63 0.31 6.18
N VAL A 6 -12.29 0.29 6.26
CA VAL A 6 -11.47 1.44 5.86
C VAL A 6 -11.47 1.50 4.35
N VAL A 7 -11.90 2.63 3.79
CA VAL A 7 -11.82 2.92 2.36
C VAL A 7 -10.52 3.69 2.10
N TRP A 8 -9.82 3.31 1.02
CA TRP A 8 -8.57 3.90 0.59
C TRP A 8 -8.75 4.50 -0.80
N THR A 9 -8.46 5.80 -0.94
CA THR A 9 -8.34 6.46 -2.24
C THR A 9 -6.91 6.35 -2.77
N THR A 10 -6.71 6.59 -4.07
CA THR A 10 -5.37 6.61 -4.67
C THR A 10 -4.48 7.70 -4.07
N GLU A 11 -5.06 8.84 -3.70
CA GLU A 11 -4.34 9.92 -3.02
C GLU A 11 -3.83 9.45 -1.64
N GLU A 12 -4.68 8.80 -0.86
CA GLU A 12 -4.32 8.27 0.46
C GLU A 12 -3.27 7.15 0.37
N GLU A 13 -3.34 6.31 -0.67
CA GLU A 13 -2.30 5.32 -0.98
C GLU A 13 -0.97 6.00 -1.31
N GLY A 14 -0.99 7.09 -2.06
CA GLY A 14 0.18 7.90 -2.37
C GLY A 14 0.85 8.47 -1.11
N VAL A 15 0.07 9.08 -0.23
CA VAL A 15 0.56 9.63 1.05
C VAL A 15 1.12 8.53 1.96
N LEU A 16 0.47 7.35 1.99
CA LEU A 16 1.00 6.19 2.71
C LEU A 16 2.38 5.78 2.18
N LEU A 17 2.52 5.66 0.86
CA LEU A 17 3.77 5.23 0.24
C LEU A 17 4.88 6.26 0.36
N ASP A 18 4.58 7.55 0.20
CA ASP A 18 5.53 8.66 0.34
C ASP A 18 6.10 8.73 1.78
N PHE A 19 5.23 8.64 2.78
CA PHE A 19 5.65 8.62 4.17
C PHE A 19 6.56 7.41 4.48
N LEU A 20 6.21 6.22 3.98
CA LEU A 20 7.04 5.03 4.18
C LEU A 20 8.37 5.11 3.42
N ALA A 21 8.37 5.70 2.22
CA ALA A 21 9.57 5.91 1.41
C ALA A 21 10.58 6.84 2.12
N SER A 22 10.10 7.93 2.72
CA SER A 22 10.95 8.83 3.53
C SER A 22 11.48 8.18 4.82
N HIS A 23 10.90 7.07 5.26
CA HIS A 23 11.29 6.34 6.47
C HIS A 23 11.93 4.97 6.17
N LEU A 24 12.39 4.72 4.94
CA LEU A 24 12.97 3.42 4.54
C LEU A 24 14.13 2.96 5.43
N SER A 25 14.95 3.89 5.94
CA SER A 25 16.05 3.58 6.85
C SER A 25 15.60 2.98 8.20
N GLN A 26 14.32 3.12 8.55
CA GLN A 26 13.72 2.54 9.75
C GLN A 26 13.17 1.12 9.51
N ALA A 27 13.07 0.70 8.25
CA ALA A 27 12.74 -0.68 7.93
C ALA A 27 13.91 -1.60 8.30
N SER A 28 13.58 -2.76 8.87
CA SER A 28 14.55 -3.81 9.18
C SER A 28 14.00 -5.13 8.66
N ASP A 29 14.85 -5.93 8.00
CA ASP A 29 14.45 -7.23 7.44
C ASP A 29 13.21 -7.15 6.51
N GLY A 30 13.14 -6.08 5.72
CA GLY A 30 12.05 -5.88 4.75
C GLY A 30 10.69 -5.52 5.33
N ASN A 31 10.60 -5.22 6.64
CA ASN A 31 9.37 -4.75 7.29
C ASN A 31 9.63 -3.54 8.20
N PHE A 32 8.58 -2.74 8.42
CA PHE A 32 8.61 -1.62 9.35
C PHE A 32 8.23 -2.06 10.76
N LYS A 33 8.86 -1.45 11.76
CA LYS A 33 8.54 -1.70 13.16
C LYS A 33 7.20 -1.06 13.53
N LYS A 34 6.58 -1.54 14.61
CA LYS A 34 5.33 -1.00 15.15
C LYS A 34 5.37 0.53 15.36
N ALA A 35 6.52 1.06 15.78
CA ALA A 35 6.70 2.51 15.97
C ALA A 35 6.50 3.29 14.66
N THR A 36 7.06 2.82 13.55
CA THR A 36 6.88 3.44 12.23
C THR A 36 5.42 3.36 11.80
N TRP A 37 4.75 2.21 11.99
CA TRP A 37 3.32 2.10 11.64
C TRP A 37 2.41 3.01 12.47
N ASN A 38 2.73 3.24 13.74
CA ASN A 38 2.03 4.22 14.57
C ASN A 38 2.26 5.65 14.06
N ALA A 39 3.50 5.99 13.68
CA ALA A 39 3.82 7.28 13.09
C ALA A 39 3.10 7.50 11.75
N THR A 40 3.05 6.46 10.90
CA THR A 40 2.28 6.47 9.64
C THR A 40 0.80 6.72 9.91
N ALA A 41 0.20 6.04 10.88
CA ALA A 41 -1.20 6.25 11.22
C ALA A 41 -1.49 7.68 11.70
N ALA A 42 -0.59 8.25 12.51
CA ALA A 42 -0.70 9.65 12.93
C ALA A 42 -0.57 10.61 11.74
N HIS A 43 0.37 10.35 10.82
CA HIS A 43 0.52 11.13 9.60
C HIS A 43 -0.71 11.05 8.69
N MET A 44 -1.29 9.85 8.52
CA MET A 44 -2.53 9.65 7.77
C MET A 44 -3.70 10.41 8.41
N ALA A 45 -3.85 10.35 9.74
CA ALA A 45 -4.93 11.07 10.43
C ALA A 45 -4.79 12.60 10.34
N HIS A 46 -3.55 13.10 10.23
CA HIS A 46 -3.29 14.53 10.05
C HIS A 46 -3.64 15.02 8.64
N ASN A 47 -3.22 14.29 7.60
CA ASN A 47 -3.46 14.69 6.20
C ASN A 47 -4.86 14.30 5.68
N HIS A 48 -5.40 13.20 6.17
CA HIS A 48 -6.69 12.62 5.77
C HIS A 48 -7.52 12.27 7.00
N PRO A 49 -8.05 13.28 7.72
CA PRO A 49 -8.89 13.04 8.88
C PRO A 49 -10.12 12.20 8.50
N PRO A 50 -10.59 11.31 9.40
CA PRO A 50 -11.70 10.42 9.11
C PRO A 50 -12.98 11.22 8.83
N GLY A 51 -13.58 10.97 7.68
CA GLY A 51 -14.91 11.47 7.34
C GLY A 51 -16.03 10.66 8.00
N PRO A 52 -17.30 11.11 7.93
CA PRO A 52 -18.45 10.44 8.55
C PRO A 52 -18.66 8.98 8.08
N ASP A 53 -18.18 8.67 6.87
CA ASP A 53 -18.32 7.36 6.25
C ASP A 53 -17.05 6.52 6.19
N ASN A 54 -15.90 7.07 6.58
CA ASN A 54 -14.63 6.35 6.55
C ASN A 54 -14.08 6.15 7.97
N SER A 55 -13.67 4.91 8.26
CA SER A 55 -13.01 4.63 9.54
C SER A 55 -11.57 5.13 9.55
N ASN A 56 -11.08 5.46 10.74
CA ASN A 56 -9.73 5.98 10.92
C ASN A 56 -8.68 4.97 10.42
N LYS A 57 -7.65 5.48 9.75
CA LYS A 57 -6.54 4.67 9.23
C LYS A 57 -5.56 4.35 10.36
N THR A 58 -5.84 3.27 11.06
CA THR A 58 -4.98 2.76 12.13
C THR A 58 -3.67 2.19 11.59
N ALA A 59 -2.68 2.02 12.47
CA ALA A 59 -1.40 1.39 12.15
C ALA A 59 -1.58 0.02 11.45
N GLU A 60 -2.49 -0.81 11.97
CA GLU A 60 -2.82 -2.11 11.38
C GLU A 60 -3.40 -1.99 9.96
N SER A 61 -4.27 -0.99 9.73
CA SER A 61 -4.85 -0.77 8.40
C SER A 61 -3.81 -0.27 7.40
N CYS A 62 -2.88 0.60 7.82
CA CYS A 62 -1.76 1.08 7.01
C CYS A 62 -0.84 -0.08 6.62
N GLU A 63 -0.47 -0.93 7.58
CA GLU A 63 0.37 -2.11 7.33
C GLU A 63 -0.31 -3.08 6.36
N ARG A 64 -1.60 -3.40 6.57
CA ARG A 64 -2.38 -4.28 5.68
C ARG A 64 -2.45 -3.70 4.27
N LYS A 65 -2.66 -2.39 4.14
CA LYS A 65 -2.73 -1.73 2.85
C LYS A 65 -1.38 -1.76 2.12
N PHE A 66 -0.29 -1.45 2.82
CA PHE A 66 1.06 -1.54 2.25
C PHE A 66 1.37 -2.96 1.75
N LYS A 67 1.05 -4.00 2.52
CA LYS A 67 1.23 -5.40 2.09
C LYS A 67 0.43 -5.73 0.82
N ALA A 68 -0.81 -5.25 0.72
CA ALA A 68 -1.63 -5.42 -0.48
C ALA A 68 -1.02 -4.71 -1.70
N LEU A 69 -0.60 -3.46 -1.54
CA LEU A 69 0.06 -2.68 -2.61
C LEU A 69 1.36 -3.34 -3.06
N LYS A 70 2.20 -3.78 -2.12
CA LYS A 70 3.45 -4.51 -2.39
C LYS A 70 3.19 -5.80 -3.17
N LYS A 71 2.15 -6.56 -2.82
CA LYS A 71 1.75 -7.78 -3.55
C LYS A 71 1.34 -7.45 -5.00
N SER A 72 0.49 -6.44 -5.18
CA SER A 72 0.07 -6.00 -6.52
C SER A 72 1.25 -5.51 -7.37
N TYR A 73 2.18 -4.76 -6.78
CA TYR A 73 3.40 -4.33 -7.45
C TYR A 73 4.22 -5.52 -7.96
N TYR A 74 4.49 -6.52 -7.11
CA TYR A 74 5.26 -7.69 -7.53
C TYR A 74 4.54 -8.52 -8.59
N ALA A 75 3.21 -8.64 -8.52
CA ALA A 75 2.46 -9.32 -9.57
C ALA A 75 2.62 -8.63 -10.93
N VAL A 76 2.55 -7.29 -10.97
CA VAL A 76 2.79 -6.52 -12.20
C VAL A 76 4.24 -6.61 -12.67
N ALA A 77 5.21 -6.56 -11.75
CA ALA A 77 6.63 -6.68 -12.07
C ALA A 77 6.98 -8.06 -12.62
N ASP A 78 6.43 -9.13 -12.03
CA ASP A 78 6.57 -10.50 -12.49
C ASP A 78 5.98 -10.68 -13.89
N LEU A 79 4.73 -10.24 -14.08
CA LEU A 79 4.08 -10.22 -15.40
C LEU A 79 4.93 -9.49 -16.44
N LYS A 80 5.49 -8.32 -16.12
CA LYS A 80 6.38 -7.59 -17.04
C LYS A 80 7.66 -8.38 -17.34
N SER A 81 8.21 -9.09 -16.37
CA SER A 81 9.42 -9.89 -16.54
C SER A 81 9.17 -11.11 -17.43
N VAL A 82 8.08 -11.84 -17.21
CA VAL A 82 7.73 -13.05 -17.98
C VAL A 82 7.08 -12.73 -19.33
N ALA A 83 6.42 -11.58 -19.47
CA ALA A 83 5.77 -11.14 -20.70
C ALA A 83 6.70 -10.49 -21.73
N SER A 84 8.02 -10.48 -21.48
CA SER A 84 8.98 -10.30 -22.57
C SER A 84 8.87 -11.38 -23.67
N GLY A 85 8.16 -12.49 -23.40
CA GLY A 85 7.83 -13.55 -24.38
C GLY A 85 6.36 -13.67 -24.78
N PHE A 86 5.44 -12.84 -24.26
CA PHE A 86 4.06 -12.76 -24.79
C PHE A 86 4.06 -11.88 -26.04
N ALA A 87 4.75 -12.31 -27.09
CA ALA A 87 4.57 -11.79 -28.42
C ALA A 87 3.35 -12.51 -29.02
N TYR A 88 2.31 -11.75 -29.34
CA TYR A 88 1.31 -12.23 -30.29
C TYR A 88 2.02 -12.44 -31.62
N ASP A 89 2.00 -13.66 -32.13
CA ASP A 89 2.51 -14.02 -33.45
C ASP A 89 1.31 -14.32 -34.35
N ASP A 90 1.12 -13.49 -35.38
CA ASP A 90 0.07 -13.67 -36.39
C ASP A 90 0.15 -15.05 -37.09
N GLU A 91 1.33 -15.71 -37.10
CA GLU A 91 1.45 -17.06 -37.65
C GLU A 91 0.86 -18.17 -36.76
N HIS A 92 0.83 -17.97 -35.43
CA HIS A 92 0.46 -19.03 -34.48
C HIS A 92 -0.81 -18.77 -33.66
N GLY A 93 -1.41 -17.58 -33.79
CA GLY A 93 -2.82 -17.29 -33.44
C GLY A 93 -3.25 -17.56 -31.99
#